data_AF-A0A3Q2YGP1-F1
#
_entry.id   AF-A0A3Q2YGP1-F1
#
_cell.length_a   1.000
_cell.length_b   1.000
_cell.length_c   1.000
_cell.angle_alpha   90.00
_cell.angle_beta   90.00
_cell.angle_gamma   90.00
#
_symmetry.space_group_name_H-M   'P 1'
#
loop_
_entity.id
_entity.type
_entity.pdbx_description
1 polymer ?
#
loop_
_entity_poly.entity_id
_entity_poly.type
_entity_poly.pdbx_seq_one_letter_code
_entity_poly.pdbx_strand_id
1 'polypeptide(L)'
;MSWWSLLINVVGVSVEPLEQLAQQTPVSGAAASTADTLRLFTQKMLDSLYNFASSFAVTQAQMTLNPNETFVPSSCILKWYENFQRRMSQNPNFWKN
;
A
#
# COMPACT_ATOMS: atom_id res chain seq x y z
N MET A 1 -7.45 38.66 -3.35
CA MET A 1 -6.89 37.33 -3.73
C MET A 1 -7.87 36.66 -4.67
N SER A 2 -7.46 36.42 -5.92
CA SER A 2 -8.33 35.90 -6.99
C SER A 2 -8.35 34.37 -6.95
N TRP A 3 -9.55 33.76 -7.02
CA TRP A 3 -9.78 32.31 -7.03
C TRP A 3 -9.01 31.56 -8.14
N TRP A 4 -8.61 32.26 -9.20
CA TRP A 4 -7.77 31.72 -10.28
C TRP A 4 -6.36 31.31 -9.83
N SER A 5 -5.84 31.86 -8.73
CA SER A 5 -4.50 31.55 -8.23
C SER A 5 -4.37 30.13 -7.64
N LEU A 6 -5.49 29.47 -7.31
CA LEU A 6 -5.48 28.12 -6.72
C LEU A 6 -5.31 26.99 -7.75
N LEU A 7 -5.41 27.30 -9.04
CA LEU A 7 -5.27 26.33 -10.13
C LEU A 7 -3.88 26.32 -10.76
N ILE A 8 -3.02 27.26 -10.38
CA ILE A 8 -1.68 27.42 -10.96
C ILE A 8 -0.66 26.78 -10.04
N ASN A 9 0.14 25.86 -10.58
CA ASN A 9 1.26 25.25 -9.88
C ASN A 9 2.57 25.85 -10.41
N VAL A 10 3.51 26.19 -9.53
CA VAL A 10 4.76 26.86 -9.88
C VAL A 10 5.93 26.01 -9.40
N VAL A 11 6.92 25.82 -10.27
CA VAL A 11 8.18 25.15 -9.93
C VAL A 11 9.29 26.19 -9.96
N GLY A 12 9.92 26.44 -8.80
CA GLY A 12 11.09 27.29 -8.69
C GLY A 12 12.36 26.46 -8.76
N VAL A 13 13.31 26.83 -9.61
CA VAL A 13 14.63 26.19 -9.72
C VAL A 13 15.70 27.25 -9.43
N SER A 14 16.58 26.96 -8.47
CA SER A 14 17.73 27.82 -8.13
C SER A 14 19.03 27.06 -8.38
N VAL A 15 20.06 27.76 -8.86
CA VAL A 15 21.42 27.22 -9.02
C VAL A 15 22.20 27.58 -7.77
N GLU A 16 22.56 26.58 -6.96
CA GLU A 16 23.24 26.75 -5.68
C GLU A 16 24.50 25.88 -5.59
N PRO A 17 25.53 26.28 -4.81
CA PRO A 17 26.70 25.44 -4.56
C PRO A 17 26.35 24.12 -3.84
N LEU A 18 27.06 23.03 -4.16
CA LEU A 18 26.80 21.70 -3.60
C LEU A 18 26.89 21.64 -2.06
N GLU A 19 27.81 22.41 -1.46
CA GLU A 19 27.97 22.48 -0.01
C GLU A 19 26.72 23.05 0.69
N GLN A 20 26.04 24.00 0.04
CA GLN A 20 24.80 24.60 0.53
C GLN A 20 23.62 23.62 0.38
N LEU A 21 23.56 22.91 -0.75
CA LEU A 21 22.54 21.87 -0.99
C LEU A 21 22.63 20.71 0.01
N ALA A 22 23.85 20.31 0.39
CA ALA A 22 24.07 19.22 1.35
C ALA A 22 23.55 19.53 2.77
N GLN A 23 23.38 20.81 3.10
CA GLN A 23 22.84 21.26 4.39
C GLN A 23 21.31 21.44 4.36
N GLN A 24 20.68 21.39 3.18
CA GLN A 24 19.23 21.49 3.06
C GLN A 24 18.57 20.14 3.34
N THR A 25 17.49 20.16 4.13
CA THR A 25 16.60 18.99 4.28
C THR A 25 15.40 19.19 3.36
N PRO A 26 15.23 18.37 2.30
CA PRO A 26 14.05 18.48 1.45
C PRO A 26 12.78 18.23 2.26
N VAL A 27 11.70 18.90 1.87
CA VAL A 27 10.40 18.72 2.53
C VAL A 27 9.92 17.27 2.40
N SER A 28 9.32 16.74 3.47
CA SER A 28 8.85 15.35 3.52
C SER A 28 7.91 15.03 2.35
N GLY A 29 8.25 14.00 1.57
CA GLY A 29 7.46 13.59 0.40
C GLY A 29 7.78 14.32 -0.91
N ALA A 30 8.75 15.24 -0.94
CA ALA A 30 9.22 15.87 -2.19
C ALA A 30 9.90 14.88 -3.15
N ALA A 31 10.50 13.82 -2.61
CA ALA A 31 11.00 12.72 -3.41
C ALA A 31 9.83 11.83 -3.83
N ALA A 32 9.31 12.03 -5.04
CA ALA A 32 8.36 11.10 -5.64
C ALA A 32 9.10 9.80 -6.00
N SER A 33 8.90 8.75 -5.21
CA SER A 33 9.37 7.42 -5.57
C SER A 33 8.15 6.57 -5.95
N THR A 34 8.11 6.13 -7.22
CA THR A 34 7.07 5.20 -7.71
C THR A 34 7.06 3.91 -6.89
N ALA A 35 8.21 3.53 -6.31
CA ALA A 35 8.35 2.40 -5.41
C ALA A 35 7.56 2.59 -4.10
N ASP A 36 7.57 3.78 -3.50
CA ASP A 36 6.83 4.07 -2.27
C ASP A 36 5.32 4.10 -2.51
N THR A 37 4.88 4.69 -3.62
CA THR A 37 3.45 4.69 -4.00
C THR A 37 2.95 3.26 -4.22
N LEU A 38 3.71 2.43 -4.92
CA LEU A 38 3.35 1.03 -5.16
C LEU A 38 3.32 0.24 -3.84
N ARG A 39 4.29 0.46 -2.96
CA ARG A 39 4.33 -0.17 -1.63
C ARG A 39 3.10 0.19 -0.80
N LEU A 40 2.74 1.47 -0.75
CA LEU A 40 1.56 1.95 -0.03
C LEU A 40 0.28 1.34 -0.61
N PHE A 41 0.15 1.34 -1.95
CA PHE A 41 -0.98 0.73 -2.64
C PHE A 41 -1.11 -0.75 -2.29
N THR A 42 -0.02 -1.52 -2.41
CA THR A 42 -0.07 -2.97 -2.13
C THR A 42 -0.39 -3.23 -0.66
N GLN A 43 0.13 -2.44 0.27
CA GLN A 43 -0.19 -2.58 1.69
C GLN A 43 -1.68 -2.33 1.96
N LYS A 44 -2.24 -1.25 1.42
CA LYS A 44 -3.67 -0.94 1.53
C LYS A 44 -4.55 -2.01 0.88
N MET A 45 -4.12 -2.57 -0.25
CA MET A 45 -4.83 -3.64 -0.95
C MET A 45 -4.89 -4.92 -0.10
N LEU A 46 -3.77 -5.32 0.52
CA LEU A 46 -3.71 -6.50 1.40
C LEU A 46 -4.61 -6.34 2.61
N ASP A 47 -4.55 -5.19 3.27
CA ASP A 47 -5.39 -4.88 4.44
C ASP A 47 -6.87 -4.93 4.06
N SER A 48 -7.23 -4.34 2.91
CA SER A 48 -8.60 -4.33 2.39
C SER A 48 -9.11 -5.75 2.10
N LEU A 49 -8.32 -6.59 1.44
CA LEU A 49 -8.70 -7.97 1.13
C LEU A 49 -8.84 -8.82 2.39
N TYR A 50 -7.88 -8.74 3.32
CA TYR A 50 -7.93 -9.50 4.56
C TYR A 50 -9.15 -9.12 5.40
N ASN A 51 -9.46 -7.82 5.52
CA ASN A 51 -10.63 -7.34 6.24
C ASN A 51 -11.93 -7.80 5.58
N PHE A 52 -12.02 -7.73 4.25
CA PHE A 52 -13.17 -8.21 3.50
C PHE A 52 -13.37 -9.72 3.70
N ALA A 53 -12.35 -10.55 3.48
CA ALA A 53 -12.48 -11.99 3.66
C ALA A 53 -12.82 -12.38 5.11
N SER A 54 -12.21 -11.70 6.08
CA SER A 54 -12.44 -11.96 7.50
C SER A 54 -13.86 -11.62 7.95
N SER A 55 -14.56 -10.68 7.28
CA SER A 55 -15.95 -10.36 7.61
C SER A 55 -16.94 -11.48 7.27
N PHE A 56 -16.53 -12.48 6.48
CA PHE A 56 -17.30 -13.69 6.17
C PHE A 56 -16.87 -14.90 7.00
N ALA A 57 -15.93 -14.74 7.94
CA ALA A 57 -15.45 -15.84 8.75
C ALA A 57 -16.57 -16.36 9.66
N VAL A 58 -16.90 -17.64 9.49
CA VAL A 58 -17.90 -18.35 10.29
C VAL A 58 -17.31 -19.65 10.84
N THR A 59 -17.73 -20.02 12.04
CA THR A 59 -17.42 -21.35 12.60
C THR A 59 -18.29 -22.41 11.94
N GLN A 60 -17.88 -23.68 12.02
CA GLN A 60 -18.68 -24.80 11.51
C GLN A 60 -20.09 -24.85 12.12
N ALA A 61 -20.25 -24.40 13.37
CA ALA A 61 -21.56 -24.33 14.04
C ALA A 61 -22.50 -23.25 13.47
N GLN A 62 -21.96 -22.25 12.75
CA GLN A 62 -22.72 -21.15 12.15
C GLN A 62 -22.95 -21.35 10.65
N MET A 63 -22.35 -22.38 10.05
CA MET A 63 -22.50 -22.68 8.62
C MET A 63 -23.91 -23.18 8.32
N THR A 64 -24.49 -22.67 7.23
CA THR A 64 -25.69 -23.23 6.62
C THR A 64 -25.29 -24.34 5.65
N LEU A 65 -26.14 -25.36 5.50
CA LEU A 65 -25.86 -26.46 4.56
C LEU A 65 -25.96 -25.94 3.12
N ASN A 66 -24.80 -25.74 2.48
CA ASN A 66 -24.70 -25.43 1.06
C ASN A 66 -23.68 -26.38 0.39
N PRO A 67 -24.13 -27.50 -0.21
CA PRO A 67 -23.24 -28.51 -0.76
C PRO A 67 -22.48 -28.06 -2.03
N ASN A 68 -22.86 -26.92 -2.62
CA ASN A 68 -22.22 -26.39 -3.82
C ASN A 68 -21.16 -25.30 -3.50
N GLU A 69 -21.01 -24.93 -2.24
CA GLU A 69 -20.10 -23.87 -1.81
C GLU A 69 -18.80 -24.44 -1.26
N THR A 70 -17.68 -23.88 -1.69
CA THR A 70 -16.35 -24.23 -1.20
C THR A 70 -15.93 -23.25 -0.12
N PHE A 71 -15.46 -23.78 1.00
CA PHE A 71 -14.99 -22.97 2.12
C PHE A 71 -13.46 -23.00 2.20
N VAL A 72 -12.86 -21.83 2.43
CA VAL A 72 -11.43 -21.70 2.73
C VAL A 72 -11.29 -21.43 4.22
N PRO A 73 -10.49 -22.22 4.97
CA PRO A 73 -10.25 -21.95 6.38
C PRO A 73 -9.65 -20.56 6.60
N SER A 74 -10.12 -19.81 7.60
CA SER A 74 -9.60 -18.47 7.89
C SER A 74 -8.08 -18.47 8.15
N SER A 75 -7.54 -19.57 8.68
CA SER A 75 -6.09 -19.74 8.86
C SER A 75 -5.28 -19.74 7.55
N CYS A 76 -5.87 -20.17 6.43
CA CYS A 76 -5.23 -20.11 5.11
C CYS A 76 -5.07 -18.66 4.65
N ILE A 77 -6.11 -17.84 4.83
CA ILE A 77 -6.09 -16.41 4.47
C ILE A 77 -5.10 -15.64 5.35
N LEU A 78 -5.08 -15.90 6.66
CA LEU A 78 -4.11 -15.29 7.57
C LEU A 78 -2.67 -15.64 7.18
N LYS A 79 -2.38 -16.93 6.99
CA LYS A 79 -1.04 -17.38 6.55
C LYS A 79 -0.63 -16.77 5.21
N TRP A 80 -1.56 -16.63 4.27
CA TRP A 80 -1.29 -15.98 3.00
C TRP A 80 -0.94 -14.51 3.18
N TYR A 81 -1.73 -13.77 3.98
CA TYR A 81 -1.50 -12.36 4.27
C TYR A 81 -0.11 -12.12 4.91
N GLU A 82 0.22 -12.87 5.96
CA GLU A 82 1.51 -12.77 6.64
C GLU A 82 2.69 -13.09 5.70
N ASN A 83 2.56 -14.15 4.89
CA ASN A 83 3.60 -14.50 3.93
C ASN A 83 3.77 -13.45 2.84
N PHE A 84 2.67 -12.89 2.34
CA PHE A 84 2.73 -11.83 1.33
C PHE A 84 3.43 -10.60 1.89
N GLN A 85 3.03 -10.13 3.08
CA GLN A 85 3.68 -8.98 3.73
C GLN A 85 5.16 -9.22 3.96
N ARG A 86 5.55 -10.41 4.42
CA ARG A 86 6.95 -10.80 4.60
C ARG A 86 7.75 -10.78 3.29
N ARG A 87 7.20 -11.32 2.19
CA ARG A 87 7.90 -11.30 0.90
C ARG A 87 8.00 -9.88 0.33
N MET A 88 6.97 -9.07 0.51
CA MET A 88 6.94 -7.66 0.08
C MET A 88 7.98 -6.81 0.81
N SER A 89 8.14 -7.01 2.13
CA SER A 89 9.11 -6.25 2.92
C SER A 89 10.56 -6.60 2.56
N GLN A 90 10.81 -7.85 2.19
CA GLN A 90 12.13 -8.34 1.76
C GLN A 90 12.47 -7.93 0.31
N ASN A 91 11.51 -8.05 -0.61
CA ASN A 91 11.69 -7.71 -2.02
C ASN A 91 10.38 -7.14 -2.59
N PRO A 92 10.28 -5.82 -2.80
CA PRO A 92 9.08 -5.20 -3.37
C PRO A 92 8.65 -5.71 -4.76
N ASN A 93 9.55 -6.37 -5.50
CA ASN A 93 9.29 -6.93 -6.84
C ASN A 93 9.09 -8.45 -6.84
N PHE A 94 8.92 -9.10 -5.67
CA PHE A 94 8.85 -10.58 -5.57
C PHE A 94 7.74 -11.24 -6.40
N TRP A 95 6.71 -10.48 -6.76
CA TRP A 95 5.51 -10.94 -7.46
C TRP A 95 5.63 -10.91 -8.99
N LYS A 96 6.71 -10.34 -9.53
CA LYS A 96 6.88 -10.13 -10.99
C LYS A 96 7.41 -11.35 -11.76
N ASN A 97 7.86 -12.41 -11.07
CA ASN A 97 8.36 -13.65 -11.68
C ASN A 97 7.61 -14.86 -11.14
#